data_AF-A0A9E2JUI5-F1
#
_entry.id   AF-A0A9E2JUI5-F1
#
_cell.length_a   1.000
_cell.length_b   1.000
_cell.length_c   1.000
_cell.angle_alpha   90.00
_cell.angle_beta   90.00
_cell.angle_gamma   90.00
#
_symmetry.space_group_name_H-M   'P 1'
#
loop_
_entity.id
_entity.type
_entity.pdbx_description
1 polymer ?
#
loop_
_entity_poly.entity_id
_entity_poly.type
_entity_poly.pdbx_seq_one_letter_code
_entity_poly.pdbx_strand_id
1 'polypeptide(L)'
;MSQIEVQIKIGGRVFDVACQSGEEQFLLTAARMLDNEADVLVSQIGRMPEGRMLLMAGLMLADKTAGLEDRLRAAEDRIGELNDEIGYLKSKGGAAPAAAPEPERIEVPVEVPVEVPVEVRVEVPVEVMPEGLVEALAELAELAEGIAGDVEEKLAS
;
A
#
# COMPACT_ATOMS: atom_id res chain seq x y z
N MET A 1 -16.57 20.68 -28.64
CA MET A 1 -15.61 19.96 -27.78
C MET A 1 -14.23 20.19 -28.38
N SER A 2 -13.33 20.88 -27.67
CA SER A 2 -11.98 21.11 -28.19
C SER A 2 -11.20 19.79 -28.18
N GLN A 3 -10.68 19.41 -29.34
CA GLN A 3 -9.68 18.34 -29.45
C GLN A 3 -8.30 19.00 -29.46
N ILE A 4 -7.34 18.33 -28.84
CA ILE A 4 -5.92 18.73 -28.81
C ILE A 4 -5.13 17.59 -29.45
N GLU A 5 -4.17 17.94 -30.31
CA GLU A 5 -3.23 16.97 -30.85
C GLU A 5 -2.04 16.81 -29.90
N VAL A 6 -1.79 15.58 -29.48
CA VAL A 6 -0.68 15.21 -28.62
C VAL A 6 0.22 14.23 -29.36
N GLN A 7 1.50 14.55 -29.37
CA GLN A 7 2.51 13.69 -29.95
C GLN A 7 3.01 12.68 -28.92
N ILE A 8 2.97 11.40 -29.27
CA ILE A 8 3.46 10.28 -28.46
C ILE A 8 4.54 9.49 -29.20
N LYS A 9 5.36 8.75 -28.45
CA LYS A 9 6.42 7.90 -29.01
C LYS A 9 6.21 6.45 -28.56
N ILE A 10 6.20 5.51 -29.51
CA ILE A 10 6.02 4.07 -29.27
C ILE A 10 7.03 3.29 -30.11
N GLY A 11 7.85 2.44 -29.48
CA GLY A 11 8.83 1.58 -30.14
C GLY A 11 9.81 2.35 -31.02
N GLY A 12 10.21 3.55 -30.56
CA GLY A 12 11.10 4.45 -31.31
C GLY A 12 10.45 5.29 -32.41
N ARG A 13 9.14 5.16 -32.64
CA ARG A 13 8.37 5.89 -33.67
C ARG A 13 7.46 6.94 -33.05
N VAL A 14 7.18 8.01 -33.80
CA VAL A 14 6.35 9.14 -33.35
C VAL A 14 4.96 9.04 -33.96
N PHE A 15 3.93 9.28 -33.15
CA PHE A 15 2.52 9.24 -33.54
C PHE A 15 1.81 10.49 -33.02
N ASP A 16 0.97 11.10 -33.86
CA ASP A 16 0.12 12.21 -33.46
C ASP A 16 -1.29 11.69 -33.18
N VAL A 17 -1.79 11.91 -31.97
CA VAL A 17 -3.09 11.40 -31.51
C VAL A 17 -3.92 12.57 -31.01
N ALA A 18 -5.16 12.67 -31.49
CA ALA A 18 -6.13 13.63 -30.99
C ALA A 18 -6.75 13.12 -29.69
N CYS A 19 -6.67 13.91 -28.61
CA CYS A 19 -7.35 13.63 -27.34
C CYS A 19 -8.30 14.77 -26.95
N GLN A 20 -9.20 14.47 -26.01
CA GLN A 20 -10.03 15.50 -25.39
C GLN A 20 -9.20 16.34 -24.41
N SER A 21 -9.55 17.61 -24.28
CA SER A 21 -8.90 18.49 -23.30
C SER A 21 -9.09 17.95 -21.88
N GLY A 22 -7.98 17.73 -21.17
CA GLY A 22 -7.96 17.16 -19.82
C GLY A 22 -7.68 15.66 -19.74
N GLU A 23 -7.68 14.93 -20.87
CA GLU A 23 -7.35 13.50 -20.91
C GLU A 23 -5.89 13.20 -21.33
N GLU A 24 -5.09 14.25 -21.55
CA GLU A 24 -3.71 14.17 -22.04
C GLU A 24 -2.84 13.23 -21.18
N GLN A 25 -2.97 13.31 -19.86
CA GLN A 25 -2.20 12.48 -18.94
C GLN A 25 -2.56 10.99 -19.05
N PHE A 26 -3.84 10.66 -19.28
CA PHE A 26 -4.27 9.29 -19.51
C PHE A 26 -3.69 8.75 -20.81
N LEU A 27 -3.72 9.55 -21.87
CA LEU A 27 -3.11 9.20 -23.15
C LEU A 27 -1.60 8.94 -22.99
N LEU A 28 -0.87 9.84 -22.33
CA LEU A 28 0.58 9.68 -22.11
C LEU A 28 0.91 8.43 -21.30
N THR A 29 0.07 8.11 -20.32
CA THR A 29 0.24 6.92 -19.47
C THR A 29 -0.04 5.64 -20.27
N ALA A 30 -1.10 5.61 -21.09
CA ALA A 30 -1.40 4.50 -21.99
C ALA A 30 -0.31 4.32 -23.05
N ALA A 31 0.17 5.41 -23.64
CA ALA A 31 1.26 5.39 -24.61
C ALA A 31 2.53 4.78 -24.01
N ARG A 32 2.89 5.14 -22.77
CA ARG A 32 4.04 4.57 -22.06
C ARG A 32 3.88 3.08 -21.80
N MET A 33 2.67 2.62 -21.44
CA MET A 33 2.43 1.19 -21.26
C MET A 33 2.63 0.41 -22.55
N LEU A 34 2.12 0.94 -23.68
CA LEU A 34 2.28 0.31 -24.99
C LEU A 34 3.74 0.37 -25.48
N ASP A 35 4.44 1.47 -25.23
CA ASP A 35 5.86 1.66 -25.54
C ASP A 35 6.75 0.65 -24.82
N ASN A 36 6.49 0.37 -23.54
CA ASN A 36 7.23 -0.65 -22.79
C ASN A 36 7.12 -2.05 -23.46
N GLU A 37 5.92 -2.45 -23.87
CA GLU A 37 5.73 -3.76 -24.53
C GLU A 37 6.35 -3.76 -25.94
N ALA A 38 6.26 -2.63 -26.66
CA ALA A 38 6.93 -2.44 -27.95
C ALA A 38 8.46 -2.53 -27.85
N ASP A 39 9.06 -1.92 -26.83
CA ASP A 39 10.50 -1.94 -26.59
C ASP A 39 11.01 -3.35 -26.27
N VAL A 40 10.24 -4.14 -25.51
CA VAL A 40 10.54 -5.56 -25.29
C VAL A 40 10.59 -6.31 -26.63
N LEU A 41 9.61 -6.10 -27.50
CA LEU A 41 9.57 -6.74 -28.81
C LEU A 41 10.73 -6.32 -29.72
N VAL A 42 11.05 -5.03 -29.75
CA VAL A 42 12.16 -4.48 -30.54
C VAL A 42 13.51 -5.01 -30.03
N SER A 43 13.69 -5.12 -28.70
CA SER A 43 14.93 -5.64 -28.10
C SER A 43 15.14 -7.13 -28.33
N GLN A 44 14.07 -7.95 -28.35
CA GLN A 44 14.18 -9.41 -28.47
C GLN A 44 14.16 -9.90 -29.93
N ILE A 45 13.29 -9.35 -30.76
CA ILE A 45 13.04 -9.84 -32.14
C ILE A 45 13.81 -8.99 -33.16
N GLY A 46 14.18 -7.75 -32.80
CA GLY A 46 14.87 -6.81 -33.68
C GLY A 46 13.91 -6.01 -34.56
N ARG A 47 14.30 -5.74 -35.81
CA ARG A 47 13.52 -4.87 -36.71
C ARG A 47 12.27 -5.57 -37.21
N MET A 48 11.12 -4.93 -37.03
CA MET A 48 9.82 -5.39 -37.53
C MET A 48 8.98 -4.24 -38.11
N PRO A 49 8.02 -4.54 -39.00
CA PRO A 49 7.06 -3.55 -39.48
C PRO A 49 6.19 -3.02 -38.32
N GLU A 50 5.86 -1.73 -38.37
CA GLU A 50 5.10 -1.03 -37.33
C GLU A 50 3.79 -1.71 -36.97
N GLY A 51 2.94 -2.03 -37.96
CA GLY A 51 1.65 -2.64 -37.69
C GLY A 51 1.76 -4.01 -36.99
N ARG A 52 2.84 -4.76 -37.26
CA ARG A 52 3.10 -6.03 -36.57
C ARG A 52 3.56 -5.81 -35.13
N MET A 53 4.44 -4.82 -34.91
CA MET A 53 4.90 -4.43 -33.57
C MET A 53 3.73 -3.99 -32.69
N LEU A 54 2.90 -3.07 -33.18
CA LEU A 54 1.76 -2.54 -32.43
C LEU A 54 0.73 -3.62 -32.12
N LEU A 55 0.47 -4.53 -33.07
CA LEU A 55 -0.41 -5.68 -32.84
C LEU A 55 0.11 -6.58 -31.72
N MET A 56 1.39 -6.95 -31.76
CA MET A 56 1.99 -7.82 -30.75
C MET A 56 2.05 -7.13 -29.39
N ALA A 57 2.44 -5.85 -29.34
CA ALA A 57 2.47 -5.07 -28.11
C ALA A 57 1.07 -4.95 -27.48
N GLY A 58 0.05 -4.70 -28.31
CA GLY A 58 -1.35 -4.66 -27.87
C GLY A 58 -1.84 -6.00 -27.32
N LEU A 59 -1.50 -7.12 -27.96
CA LEU A 59 -1.85 -8.46 -27.47
C LEU A 59 -1.16 -8.78 -26.13
N MET A 60 0.12 -8.43 -25.97
CA MET A 60 0.84 -8.62 -24.70
C MET A 60 0.21 -7.81 -23.56
N LEU A 61 -0.19 -6.56 -23.83
CA LEU A 61 -0.86 -5.73 -22.84
C LEU A 61 -2.25 -6.28 -22.47
N ALA A 62 -2.99 -6.81 -23.45
CA ALA A 62 -4.29 -7.46 -23.22
C ALA A 62 -4.13 -8.71 -22.34
N ASP A 63 -3.17 -9.57 -22.64
CA ASP A 63 -2.89 -10.79 -21.85
C ASP A 63 -2.53 -10.44 -20.39
N LYS A 64 -1.71 -9.41 -20.19
CA LYS A 64 -1.36 -8.90 -18.85
C LYS A 64 -2.57 -8.37 -18.10
N THR A 65 -3.46 -7.65 -18.80
CA THR A 65 -4.68 -7.11 -18.21
C THR A 65 -5.61 -8.24 -17.78
N ALA A 66 -5.83 -9.25 -18.63
CA ALA A 66 -6.60 -10.44 -18.27
C ALA A 66 -6.00 -11.14 -17.03
N GLY A 67 -4.67 -11.31 -16.99
CA GLY A 67 -4.01 -11.90 -15.82
C GLY A 67 -4.13 -11.06 -14.54
N LEU A 68 -4.23 -9.73 -14.64
CA LEU A 68 -4.49 -8.85 -13.49
C LEU A 68 -5.94 -8.93 -13.04
N GLU A 69 -6.90 -8.98 -13.97
CA GLU A 69 -8.33 -9.15 -13.67
C GLU A 69 -8.59 -10.48 -12.95
N ASP A 70 -7.95 -11.58 -13.38
CA ASP A 70 -8.08 -12.88 -12.72
C ASP A 70 -7.54 -12.86 -11.29
N ARG A 71 -6.39 -12.20 -11.06
CA ARG A 71 -5.82 -12.04 -9.71
C ARG A 71 -6.68 -11.14 -8.83
N LEU A 72 -7.26 -10.09 -9.41
CA LEU A 72 -8.17 -9.20 -8.70
C LEU A 72 -9.40 -9.97 -8.23
N ARG A 73 -10.03 -10.77 -9.11
CA ARG A 73 -11.17 -11.63 -8.75
C ARG A 73 -10.80 -12.59 -7.62
N ALA A 74 -9.67 -13.28 -7.73
CA ALA A 74 -9.21 -14.20 -6.68
C ALA A 74 -8.97 -13.49 -5.33
N ALA A 75 -8.45 -12.25 -5.37
CA ALA A 75 -8.27 -11.44 -4.16
C ALA A 75 -9.60 -10.98 -3.56
N GLU A 76 -10.56 -10.57 -4.40
CA GLU A 76 -11.91 -10.19 -3.99
C GLU A 76 -12.66 -11.38 -3.35
N ASP A 77 -12.58 -12.57 -3.94
CA ASP A 77 -13.15 -13.81 -3.39
C ASP A 77 -12.54 -14.10 -2.00
N ARG A 78 -11.22 -13.98 -1.87
CA ARG A 78 -10.54 -14.20 -0.59
C ARG A 78 -10.94 -13.18 0.47
N ILE A 79 -11.13 -11.93 0.09
CA ILE A 79 -11.65 -10.89 1.00
C ILE A 79 -13.07 -11.23 1.44
N GLY A 80 -13.91 -11.75 0.53
CA GLY A 80 -15.25 -12.25 0.84
C GLY A 80 -15.23 -13.35 1.90
N GLU A 81 -14.44 -14.40 1.69
CA GLU A 81 -14.29 -15.51 2.64
C GLU A 81 -13.84 -15.05 4.02
N LEU A 82 -12.85 -14.16 4.08
CA LEU A 82 -12.35 -13.61 5.34
C LEU A 82 -13.40 -12.76 6.06
N ASN A 83 -14.19 -11.97 5.33
CA ASN A 83 -15.27 -11.18 5.91
C ASN A 83 -16.39 -12.07 6.48
N ASP A 84 -16.72 -13.17 5.80
CA ASP A 84 -17.69 -14.15 6.28
C ASP A 84 -17.20 -14.84 7.57
N GLU A 85 -15.92 -15.22 7.61
CA GLU A 85 -15.28 -15.78 8.81
C GLU A 85 -15.31 -14.80 9.98
N ILE A 86 -14.97 -13.52 9.74
CA ILE A 86 -15.06 -12.46 10.75
C ILE A 86 -16.50 -12.31 11.25
N GLY A 87 -17.49 -12.33 10.36
CA GLY A 87 -18.91 -12.28 10.73
C GLY A 87 -19.33 -13.45 11.61
N TYR A 88 -18.91 -14.66 11.24
CA TYR A 88 -19.15 -15.87 12.02
C TYR A 88 -18.51 -15.80 13.41
N LEU A 89 -17.24 -15.44 13.51
CA LEU A 89 -16.54 -15.30 14.80
C LEU A 89 -17.17 -14.22 15.67
N LYS A 90 -17.56 -13.07 15.10
CA LYS A 90 -18.29 -12.02 15.83
C LYS A 90 -19.64 -12.51 16.35
N SER A 91 -20.39 -13.30 15.57
CA SER A 91 -21.65 -13.88 16.04
C SER A 91 -21.47 -14.89 17.17
N LYS A 92 -20.38 -15.67 17.15
CA LYS A 92 -20.01 -16.59 18.24
C LYS A 92 -19.47 -15.88 19.48
N GLY A 93 -18.70 -14.82 19.31
CA GLY A 93 -18.13 -14.02 20.40
C GLY A 93 -19.09 -12.96 20.97
N GLY A 94 -20.20 -12.70 20.28
CA GLY A 94 -21.20 -11.68 20.62
C GLY A 94 -22.44 -12.22 21.33
N ALA A 95 -22.52 -13.52 21.63
CA ALA A 95 -23.52 -14.05 22.55
C ALA A 95 -23.14 -13.63 23.98
N ALA A 96 -23.52 -12.42 24.36
CA ALA A 96 -23.65 -12.06 25.76
C ALA A 96 -24.50 -13.15 26.45
N PRO A 97 -24.08 -13.72 27.59
CA PRO A 97 -24.90 -14.71 28.28
C PRO A 97 -26.25 -14.09 28.63
N ALA A 98 -27.29 -14.62 28.01
CA ALA A 98 -28.66 -14.36 28.39
C ALA A 98 -28.83 -14.77 29.86
N ALA A 99 -29.29 -13.84 30.69
CA ALA A 99 -29.81 -14.06 32.03
C ALA A 99 -28.89 -14.88 32.97
N ALA A 100 -27.92 -14.20 33.59
CA ALA A 100 -27.49 -14.64 34.91
C ALA A 100 -28.72 -14.58 35.85
N PRO A 101 -29.09 -15.66 36.57
CA PRO A 101 -30.14 -15.58 37.57
C PRO A 101 -29.73 -14.54 38.62
N GLU A 102 -30.67 -13.69 39.04
CA GLU A 102 -30.43 -12.69 40.08
C GLU A 102 -29.82 -13.37 41.32
N PRO A 103 -28.66 -12.90 41.83
CA PRO A 103 -27.98 -13.59 42.91
C PRO A 103 -28.80 -13.48 44.21
N GLU A 104 -29.28 -14.62 44.72
CA GLU A 104 -29.80 -14.73 46.09
C GLU A 104 -28.67 -14.36 47.07
N ARG A 105 -28.89 -13.27 47.81
CA ARG A 105 -27.96 -12.81 48.86
C ARG A 105 -28.08 -13.74 50.06
N ILE A 106 -27.10 -14.61 50.24
CA ILE A 106 -26.89 -15.37 51.48
C ILE A 106 -25.95 -14.55 52.36
N GLU A 107 -26.46 -14.00 53.45
CA GLU A 107 -25.65 -13.32 54.47
C GLU A 107 -24.90 -14.35 55.32
N VAL A 108 -23.64 -14.60 54.95
CA VAL A 108 -22.72 -15.38 55.76
C VAL A 108 -22.00 -14.42 56.71
N PRO A 109 -21.98 -14.65 58.04
CA PRO A 109 -21.15 -13.88 58.96
C PRO A 109 -19.68 -14.16 58.64
N VAL A 110 -19.00 -13.20 58.04
CA VAL A 110 -17.56 -13.27 57.81
C VAL A 110 -16.88 -12.68 59.05
N GLU A 111 -16.27 -13.53 59.86
CA GLU A 111 -15.22 -13.09 60.77
C GLU A 111 -14.05 -12.62 59.91
N VAL A 112 -13.86 -11.31 59.81
CA VAL A 112 -12.77 -10.72 59.04
C VAL A 112 -11.50 -10.80 59.90
N PRO A 113 -10.49 -11.61 59.55
CA PRO A 113 -9.18 -11.43 60.13
C PRO A 113 -8.66 -10.06 59.67
N VAL A 114 -8.29 -9.21 60.62
CA VAL A 114 -7.71 -7.89 60.34
C VAL A 114 -6.35 -8.12 59.67
N GLU A 115 -6.32 -8.05 58.35
CA GLU A 115 -5.06 -8.03 57.60
C GLU A 115 -4.43 -6.64 57.73
N VAL A 116 -3.19 -6.63 58.21
CA VAL A 116 -2.32 -5.46 58.32
C VAL A 116 -2.14 -4.86 56.91
N PRO A 117 -2.19 -3.53 56.72
CA PRO A 117 -2.06 -2.95 55.39
C PRO A 117 -0.69 -3.27 54.81
N VAL A 118 -0.67 -4.12 53.77
CA VAL A 118 0.52 -4.40 52.99
C VAL A 118 0.64 -3.31 51.92
N GLU A 119 1.68 -2.47 52.01
CA GLU A 119 2.01 -1.52 50.96
C GLU A 119 2.49 -2.28 49.72
N VAL A 120 1.65 -2.31 48.68
CA VAL A 120 2.00 -2.88 47.39
C VAL A 120 2.84 -1.86 46.61
N ARG A 121 4.16 -2.05 46.57
CA ARG A 121 5.03 -1.34 45.62
C ARG A 121 4.84 -1.94 44.23
N VAL A 122 4.20 -1.17 43.36
CA VAL A 122 4.09 -1.49 41.94
C VAL A 122 5.32 -0.95 41.24
N GLU A 123 6.18 -1.84 40.74
CA GLU A 123 7.28 -1.47 39.85
C GLU A 123 6.71 -1.21 38.46
N VAL A 124 6.63 0.06 38.08
CA VAL A 124 6.26 0.46 36.73
C VAL A 124 7.49 0.27 35.83
N PRO A 125 7.43 -0.56 34.77
CA PRO A 125 8.53 -0.66 33.82
C PRO A 125 8.68 0.70 33.12
N VAL A 126 9.78 1.40 33.41
CA VAL A 126 10.15 2.62 32.69
C VAL A 126 10.75 2.18 31.35
N GLU A 127 10.16 2.59 30.24
CA GLU A 127 10.78 2.41 28.92
C GLU A 127 12.11 3.16 28.89
N VAL A 128 13.19 2.39 28.98
CA VAL A 128 14.55 2.93 28.93
C VAL A 128 14.85 3.24 27.47
N MET A 129 15.13 4.51 27.17
CA MET A 129 15.59 4.90 25.85
C MET A 129 16.91 4.16 25.55
N PRO A 130 17.04 3.50 24.39
CA PRO A 130 18.22 2.71 24.08
C PRO A 130 19.48 3.60 24.10
N GLU A 131 20.53 3.08 24.73
CA GLU A 131 21.83 3.75 24.79
C GLU A 131 22.33 4.01 23.36
N GLY A 132 22.79 5.24 23.09
CA GLY A 132 23.29 5.65 21.78
C GLY A 132 22.24 6.20 20.81
N LEU A 133 20.94 6.20 21.13
CA LEU A 133 19.92 6.79 20.24
C LEU A 133 20.16 8.28 20.00
N VAL A 134 20.59 9.00 21.03
CA VAL A 134 20.88 10.45 20.94
C VAL A 134 22.10 10.70 20.05
N GLU A 135 23.11 9.84 20.12
CA GLU A 135 24.33 9.92 19.31
C GLU A 135 24.03 9.61 17.84
N ALA A 136 23.23 8.57 17.57
CA ALA A 136 22.80 8.23 16.21
C ALA A 136 21.95 9.34 15.56
N LEU A 137 21.09 10.00 16.34
CA LEU A 137 20.30 11.14 15.87
C LEU A 137 21.18 12.37 15.59
N ALA A 138 22.25 12.57 16.36
CA ALA A 138 23.21 13.65 16.11
C ALA A 138 24.00 13.42 14.82
N GLU A 139 24.49 12.21 14.56
CA GLU A 139 25.20 11.86 13.31
C GLU A 139 24.30 12.05 12.07
N LEU A 140 23.02 11.66 12.17
CA LEU A 140 22.05 11.87 11.10
C LEU A 140 21.80 13.35 10.82
N ALA A 141 21.79 14.20 11.85
CA ALA A 141 21.60 15.63 11.70
C ALA A 141 22.79 16.28 10.97
N GLU A 142 24.03 15.93 11.34
CA GLU A 142 25.22 16.44 10.63
C GLU A 142 25.24 16.02 9.16
N LEU A 143 24.86 14.77 8.87
CA LEU A 143 24.78 14.28 7.49
C LEU A 143 23.71 15.00 6.67
N ALA A 144 22.58 15.35 7.30
CA ALA A 144 21.52 16.12 6.64
C ALA A 144 21.94 17.56 6.32
N GLU A 145 22.66 18.22 7.23
CA GLU A 145 23.20 19.58 6.99
C GLU A 145 24.26 19.58 5.88
N GLY A 146 25.13 18.57 5.83
CA GLY A 146 26.13 18.42 4.76
C GLY A 146 25.51 18.25 3.38
N ILE A 147 24.52 17.36 3.25
CA ILE A 147 23.81 17.15 1.97
C ILE A 147 23.07 18.42 1.54
N ALA A 148 22.48 19.17 2.48
CA ALA A 148 21.82 20.42 2.16
C ALA A 148 22.80 21.45 1.56
N GLY A 149 24.00 21.57 2.13
CA GLY A 149 25.07 22.42 1.58
C GLY A 149 25.51 22.02 0.18
N ASP A 150 25.75 20.73 -0.05
CA ASP A 150 26.17 20.20 -1.36
C ASP A 150 25.11 20.45 -2.46
N VAL A 151 23.82 20.42 -2.10
CA VAL A 151 22.71 20.71 -3.00
C VAL A 151 22.65 22.21 -3.33
N GLU A 152 22.82 23.09 -2.34
CA GLU A 152 22.86 24.54 -2.58
C GLU A 152 24.04 24.95 -3.47
N GLU A 153 25.22 24.36 -3.28
CA GLU A 153 26.41 24.65 -4.08
C GLU A 153 26.24 24.19 -5.55
N LYS A 154 25.64 23.01 -5.78
CA LYS A 154 25.31 22.53 -7.14
C LYS A 154 24.20 23.32 -7.83
N LEU A 155 23.29 23.94 -7.06
CA LEU A 155 22.25 24.82 -7.62
C LEU A 155 22.76 26.22 -7.91
N ALA A 156 23.85 26.65 -7.25
CA ALA A 156 24.50 27.94 -7.46
C ALA A 156 25.57 27.94 -8.59
N SER A 157 26.01 26.77 -9.05
CA SER A 157 26.92 26.59 -10.21
C SER A 157 26.19 26.38 -11.53
#